data_AF-A0A1S3YA46-F1
#
_entry.id   AF-A0A1S3YA46-F1
#
_cell.length_a   1.000
_cell.length_b   1.000
_cell.length_c   1.000
_cell.angle_alpha   90.00
_cell.angle_beta   90.00
_cell.angle_gamma   90.00
#
_symmetry.space_group_name_H-M   'P 1'
#
loop_
_entity.id
_entity.type
_entity.pdbx_description
1 polymer ?
#
loop_
_entity_poly.entity_id
_entity_poly.type
_entity_poly.pdbx_seq_one_letter_code
_entity_poly.pdbx_strand_id
1 'polypeptide(L)'
;VEEEITSKDDHLQDLRMCAFGVTSRKFLGFNVQHRGIEIDQAKVDAILKMPEPKDIHELKSLQGKLAYLRRFISNLAGRCQPFSRLMKKGVPFEWAQACRNDFESIKSYLMKPQYWLPTAIPGKPLILYVSVHERSVGALRDQGNNEGKENALYYLSQMMMPNVLKYLPIEKLCLALVFSIQNLNHYFQAHVVRLVSRANPIKFVMSKPVLSDRLARWYLQFQQFQIVYVPQKAVKGQALEDFLTDHPIPHDWELSDELPDKDAMVIEIQPPWKIYFDGAAHREGDGAGIMFITSQEEVLPYSFTLTQQCSNNVAEYQALIFGLEMAVDIKQLQTQLFGDSKLVINQILGSYKVKNPELVPYHKYAQRLVSWLAEVTTLHVPRKENKRADTLASLASTLSFPDQTQVTVCQRWVVPPPNDNEEEESEAEHTASVLEFGIEDWQQPLIDYLCYGILLENFRRKTKIRRRAPRFLC
;
A
#
# COMPACT_ATOMS: atom_id res chain seq x y z
N VAL A 1 -31.86 10.85 -40.60
CA VAL A 1 -32.48 9.65 -40.00
C VAL A 1 -31.45 9.11 -39.03
N GLU A 2 -31.66 9.43 -37.76
CA GLU A 2 -30.92 8.85 -36.64
C GLU A 2 -31.29 7.38 -36.57
N GLU A 3 -30.31 6.48 -36.66
CA GLU A 3 -30.50 5.07 -36.31
C GLU A 3 -29.64 4.77 -35.08
N GLU A 4 -30.29 4.81 -33.92
CA GLU A 4 -29.81 4.20 -32.69
C GLU A 4 -29.70 2.69 -32.90
N ILE A 5 -28.47 2.16 -32.88
CA ILE A 5 -28.23 0.72 -32.87
C ILE A 5 -28.22 0.28 -31.41
N THR A 6 -29.38 -0.22 -30.95
CA THR A 6 -29.51 -0.90 -29.66
C THR A 6 -28.89 -2.30 -29.75
N SER A 7 -27.97 -2.56 -28.84
CA SER A 7 -27.34 -3.87 -28.63
C SER A 7 -27.37 -4.09 -27.12
N LYS A 8 -27.81 -5.27 -26.67
CA LYS A 8 -28.20 -5.64 -25.28
C LYS A 8 -27.26 -5.28 -24.12
N ASP A 9 -26.11 -4.66 -24.37
CA ASP A 9 -25.29 -3.92 -23.41
C ASP A 9 -25.26 -2.43 -23.85
N ASP A 10 -26.34 -1.69 -23.57
CA ASP A 10 -26.54 -0.30 -24.03
C ASP A 10 -25.63 0.68 -23.26
N HIS A 11 -24.36 0.76 -23.66
CA HIS A 11 -23.57 1.98 -23.50
C HIS A 11 -23.60 2.75 -24.82
N LEU A 12 -24.49 3.74 -24.89
CA LEU A 12 -24.56 4.69 -26.00
C LEU A 12 -23.22 5.44 -26.10
N GLN A 13 -22.39 5.10 -27.09
CA GLN A 13 -21.16 5.83 -27.38
C GLN A 13 -21.45 6.90 -28.42
N ASP A 14 -21.22 8.17 -28.06
CA ASP A 14 -21.25 9.27 -29.01
C ASP A 14 -20.08 9.13 -30.00
N LEU A 15 -20.40 8.75 -31.23
CA LEU A 15 -19.42 8.55 -32.31
C LEU A 15 -18.61 9.82 -32.61
N ARG A 16 -19.11 11.02 -32.28
CA ARG A 16 -18.34 12.28 -32.42
C ARG A 16 -17.23 12.42 -31.40
N MET A 17 -17.37 11.71 -30.27
CA MET A 17 -16.38 11.62 -29.20
C MET A 17 -15.44 10.42 -29.40
N CYS A 18 -15.59 9.66 -30.48
CA CYS A 18 -14.66 8.60 -30.88
C CYS A 18 -13.66 9.13 -31.91
N ALA A 19 -12.44 8.61 -31.89
CA ALA A 19 -11.43 8.90 -32.90
C ALA A 19 -10.58 7.65 -33.07
N PHE A 20 -10.39 7.29 -34.33
CA PHE A 20 -9.74 6.06 -34.75
C PHE A 20 -8.60 6.42 -35.70
N GLY A 21 -7.45 5.74 -35.61
CA GLY A 21 -6.31 5.94 -36.52
C GLY A 21 -5.60 7.30 -36.41
N VAL A 22 -5.79 8.06 -35.33
CA VAL A 22 -5.17 9.39 -35.14
C VAL A 22 -3.76 9.28 -34.52
N THR A 23 -2.82 10.10 -34.99
CA THR A 23 -1.42 10.14 -34.51
C THR A 23 -1.25 10.91 -33.19
N SER A 24 -2.21 11.77 -32.86
CA SER A 24 -2.27 12.56 -31.62
C SER A 24 -3.71 12.74 -31.17
N ARG A 25 -3.99 12.64 -29.87
CA ARG A 25 -5.33 12.86 -29.33
C ARG A 25 -5.33 13.33 -27.89
N LYS A 26 -6.31 14.19 -27.56
CA LYS A 26 -6.65 14.48 -26.17
C LYS A 26 -7.37 13.30 -25.52
N PHE A 27 -6.77 12.70 -24.50
CA PHE A 27 -7.29 11.57 -23.73
C PHE A 27 -7.12 11.83 -22.23
N LEU A 28 -8.21 11.73 -21.46
CA LEU A 28 -8.24 12.05 -20.01
C LEU A 28 -7.64 13.44 -19.68
N GLY A 29 -7.76 14.38 -20.61
CA GLY A 29 -7.22 15.74 -20.50
C GLY A 29 -5.74 15.91 -20.87
N PHE A 30 -5.05 14.85 -21.29
CA PHE A 30 -3.66 14.90 -21.77
C PHE A 30 -3.61 14.75 -23.28
N ASN A 31 -2.61 15.35 -23.91
CA ASN A 31 -2.35 15.13 -25.34
C ASN A 31 -1.45 13.90 -25.50
N VAL A 32 -2.02 12.79 -25.95
CA VAL A 32 -1.33 11.52 -26.18
C VAL A 32 -0.88 11.46 -27.64
N GLN A 33 0.41 11.25 -27.87
CA GLN A 33 1.01 11.11 -29.19
C GLN A 33 1.87 9.85 -29.24
N HIS A 34 2.27 9.42 -30.45
CA HIS A 34 3.19 8.28 -30.62
C HIS A 34 4.52 8.43 -29.84
N ARG A 35 4.97 9.67 -29.59
CA ARG A 35 6.21 9.97 -28.86
C ARG A 35 6.05 9.99 -27.35
N GLY A 36 4.83 10.13 -26.83
CA GLY A 36 4.62 10.31 -25.40
C GLY A 36 3.33 11.03 -25.02
N ILE A 37 3.29 11.45 -23.75
CA ILE A 37 2.18 12.18 -23.15
C ILE A 37 2.59 13.63 -22.91
N GLU A 38 1.80 14.55 -23.40
CA GLU A 38 1.99 15.99 -23.27
C GLU A 38 0.88 16.61 -22.41
N ILE A 39 1.24 17.64 -21.64
CA ILE A 39 0.28 18.40 -20.84
C ILE A 39 -0.57 19.27 -21.76
N ASP A 40 -1.88 19.31 -21.51
CA ASP A 40 -2.73 20.33 -22.11
C ASP A 40 -2.35 21.73 -21.61
N GLN A 41 -1.80 22.56 -22.49
CA GLN A 41 -1.35 23.92 -22.17
C GLN A 41 -2.45 24.75 -21.51
N ALA A 42 -3.73 24.52 -21.83
CA ALA A 42 -4.84 25.23 -21.19
C ALA A 42 -4.89 24.97 -19.66
N LYS A 43 -4.46 23.79 -19.20
CA LYS A 43 -4.38 23.45 -17.77
C LYS A 43 -3.20 24.14 -17.08
N VAL A 44 -2.08 24.27 -17.77
CA VAL A 44 -0.91 25.02 -17.28
C VAL A 44 -1.25 26.51 -17.17
N ASP A 45 -1.83 27.07 -18.23
CA ASP A 45 -2.25 28.47 -18.28
C ASP A 45 -3.27 28.81 -17.19
N ALA A 46 -4.17 27.88 -16.88
CA ALA A 46 -5.15 28.04 -15.80
C ALA A 46 -4.54 28.10 -14.40
N ILE A 47 -3.30 27.64 -14.22
CA ILE A 47 -2.53 27.79 -12.98
C ILE A 47 -1.70 29.08 -13.03
N LEU A 48 -1.05 29.36 -14.16
CA LEU A 48 -0.24 30.58 -14.33
C LEU A 48 -1.08 31.86 -14.14
N LYS A 49 -2.29 31.89 -14.71
CA LYS A 49 -3.25 33.02 -14.62
C LYS A 49 -4.01 33.08 -13.28
N MET A 50 -3.90 32.07 -12.43
CA MET A 50 -4.63 32.02 -11.17
C MET A 50 -4.06 33.06 -10.18
N PRO A 51 -4.89 33.88 -9.51
CA PRO A 51 -4.43 34.75 -8.44
C PRO A 51 -4.01 33.94 -7.21
N GLU A 52 -3.34 34.59 -6.25
CA GLU A 52 -3.03 33.98 -4.97
C GLU A 52 -4.32 33.52 -4.27
N PRO A 53 -4.37 32.27 -3.75
CA PRO A 53 -5.53 31.78 -3.01
C PRO A 53 -5.84 32.65 -1.79
N LYS A 54 -7.08 33.13 -1.70
CA LYS A 54 -7.57 33.96 -0.58
C LYS A 54 -8.33 33.18 0.47
N ASP A 55 -8.75 31.96 0.15
CA ASP A 55 -9.48 31.09 1.05
C ASP A 55 -9.08 29.61 0.92
N ILE A 56 -9.63 28.78 1.82
CA ILE A 56 -9.39 27.33 1.84
C ILE A 56 -9.97 26.66 0.58
N HIS A 57 -11.03 27.20 -0.03
CA HIS A 57 -11.68 26.62 -1.20
C HIS A 57 -10.83 26.79 -2.46
N GLU A 58 -10.29 27.98 -2.69
CA GLU A 58 -9.34 28.31 -3.73
C GLU A 58 -8.03 27.52 -3.55
N LEU A 59 -7.56 27.35 -2.31
CA LEU A 59 -6.38 26.53 -2.03
C LEU A 59 -6.62 25.04 -2.38
N LYS A 60 -7.79 24.49 -2.04
CA LYS A 60 -8.17 23.13 -2.44
C LYS A 60 -8.29 22.99 -3.96
N SER A 61 -8.83 24.01 -4.63
CA SER A 61 -8.90 24.07 -6.10
C SER A 61 -7.50 24.06 -6.73
N LEU A 62 -6.58 24.87 -6.21
CA LEU A 62 -5.18 24.87 -6.63
C LEU A 62 -4.53 23.51 -6.44
N GLN A 63 -4.70 22.87 -5.28
CA GLN A 63 -4.16 21.53 -5.04
C GLN A 63 -4.72 20.48 -6.00
N GLY A 64 -6.02 20.55 -6.32
CA GLY A 64 -6.62 19.67 -7.33
C GLY A 64 -5.98 19.84 -8.71
N LYS A 65 -5.73 21.09 -9.13
CA LYS A 65 -5.02 21.40 -10.38
C LYS A 65 -3.56 20.90 -10.36
N LEU A 66 -2.86 21.06 -9.24
CA LEU A 66 -1.47 20.59 -9.09
C LEU A 66 -1.38 19.06 -9.05
N ALA A 67 -2.33 18.39 -8.39
CA ALA A 67 -2.40 16.93 -8.34
C ALA A 67 -2.54 16.32 -9.74
N TYR A 68 -3.25 17.00 -10.65
CA TYR A 68 -3.34 16.61 -12.05
C TYR A 68 -1.98 16.65 -12.77
N LEU A 69 -1.16 17.67 -12.48
CA LEU A 69 0.18 17.86 -13.05
C LEU A 69 1.30 17.17 -12.27
N ARG A 70 1.00 16.45 -11.18
CA ARG A 70 2.00 15.89 -10.26
C ARG A 70 3.11 15.08 -10.92
N ARG A 71 2.80 14.41 -12.03
CA ARG A 71 3.73 13.53 -12.76
C ARG A 71 4.79 14.29 -13.58
N PHE A 72 4.59 15.61 -13.76
CA PHE A 72 5.47 16.50 -14.52
C PHE A 72 6.24 17.49 -13.63
N ILE A 73 5.93 17.56 -12.32
CA ILE A 73 6.53 18.53 -11.40
C ILE A 73 7.45 17.79 -10.43
N SER A 74 8.74 18.09 -10.50
CA SER A 74 9.73 17.63 -9.54
C SER A 74 9.45 18.19 -8.13
N ASN A 75 9.51 17.30 -7.13
CA ASN A 75 9.24 17.58 -5.70
C ASN A 75 7.96 18.39 -5.43
N LEU A 76 6.85 18.11 -6.12
CA LEU A 76 5.59 18.82 -5.88
C LEU A 76 5.16 18.72 -4.40
N ALA A 77 5.33 17.56 -3.77
CA ALA A 77 5.03 17.37 -2.36
C ALA A 77 5.77 18.37 -1.48
N GLY A 78 7.09 18.50 -1.64
CA GLY A 78 7.92 19.48 -0.92
C GLY A 78 7.46 20.92 -1.15
N ARG A 79 7.24 21.29 -2.42
CA ARG A 79 6.76 22.62 -2.83
C ARG A 79 5.35 22.95 -2.32
N CYS A 80 4.54 21.95 -1.97
CA CYS A 80 3.22 22.14 -1.37
C CYS A 80 3.22 22.09 0.16
N GLN A 81 4.38 21.97 0.81
CA GLN A 81 4.48 21.91 2.28
C GLN A 81 3.75 23.04 3.00
N PRO A 82 3.93 24.33 2.61
CA PRO A 82 3.29 25.41 3.35
C PRO A 82 1.77 25.36 3.23
N PHE A 83 1.25 24.93 2.07
CA PHE A 83 -0.19 24.80 1.81
C PHE A 83 -0.84 23.76 2.72
N SER A 84 -0.16 22.65 3.01
CA SER A 84 -0.69 21.60 3.88
C SER A 84 -0.95 22.09 5.32
N ARG A 85 -0.24 23.12 5.79
CA ARG A 85 -0.47 23.71 7.13
C ARG A 85 -1.80 24.47 7.19
N LEU A 86 -2.13 25.20 6.13
CA LEU A 86 -3.35 26.02 6.01
C LEU A 86 -4.63 25.18 5.85
N MET A 87 -4.51 23.90 5.51
CA MET A 87 -5.67 23.00 5.36
C MET A 87 -6.05 22.25 6.64
N LYS A 88 -5.33 22.44 7.75
CA LYS A 88 -5.66 21.79 9.02
C LYS A 88 -6.92 22.40 9.63
N LYS A 89 -7.79 21.57 10.21
CA LYS A 89 -9.00 22.04 10.91
C LYS A 89 -8.62 22.97 12.07
N GLY A 90 -9.29 24.11 12.16
CA GLY A 90 -9.12 25.08 13.25
C GLY A 90 -7.95 26.06 13.10
N VAL A 91 -7.23 26.05 11.96
CA VAL A 91 -6.16 27.02 11.68
C VAL A 91 -6.73 28.20 10.89
N PRO A 92 -6.47 29.46 11.28
CA PRO A 92 -6.88 30.63 10.50
C PRO A 92 -6.15 30.64 9.14
N PHE A 93 -6.86 31.00 8.08
CA PHE A 93 -6.27 31.07 6.75
C PHE A 93 -5.43 32.35 6.62
N GLU A 94 -4.12 32.22 6.81
CA GLU A 94 -3.16 33.30 6.62
C GLU A 94 -2.17 32.94 5.51
N TRP A 95 -2.29 33.63 4.38
CA TRP A 95 -1.38 33.43 3.24
C TRP A 95 -0.01 34.07 3.52
N ALA A 96 0.82 33.35 4.27
CA ALA A 96 2.15 33.81 4.67
C ALA A 96 3.14 33.88 3.49
N GLN A 97 4.23 34.62 3.67
CA GLN A 97 5.27 34.79 2.64
C GLN A 97 5.85 33.46 2.11
N ALA A 98 5.95 32.44 2.97
CA ALA A 98 6.38 31.11 2.55
C ALA A 98 5.42 30.47 1.53
N CYS A 99 4.11 30.65 1.69
CA CYS A 99 3.11 30.15 0.73
C CYS A 99 3.19 30.91 -0.60
N ARG A 100 3.43 32.22 -0.55
CA ARG A 100 3.63 33.05 -1.76
C ARG A 100 4.86 32.61 -2.53
N ASN A 101 6.01 32.48 -1.87
CA ASN A 101 7.27 32.07 -2.50
C ASN A 101 7.13 30.70 -3.18
N ASP A 102 6.49 29.73 -2.52
CA ASP A 102 6.30 28.40 -3.08
C ASP A 102 5.31 28.39 -4.25
N PHE A 103 4.25 29.20 -4.19
CA PHE A 103 3.31 29.38 -5.30
C PHE A 103 3.99 29.99 -6.53
N GLU A 104 4.81 31.02 -6.34
CA GLU A 104 5.61 31.63 -7.41
C GLU A 104 6.67 30.66 -7.96
N SER A 105 7.32 29.87 -7.09
CA SER A 105 8.26 28.82 -7.47
C SER A 105 7.62 27.73 -8.33
N ILE A 106 6.38 27.34 -8.03
CA ILE A 106 5.62 26.40 -8.87
C ILE A 106 5.27 27.05 -10.21
N LYS A 107 4.84 28.31 -10.22
CA LYS A 107 4.54 29.03 -11.48
C LYS A 107 5.78 29.16 -12.36
N SER A 108 6.92 29.55 -11.81
CA SER A 108 8.17 29.68 -12.57
C SER A 108 8.65 28.33 -13.11
N TYR A 109 8.49 27.25 -12.34
CA TYR A 109 8.74 25.89 -12.82
C TYR A 109 7.83 25.54 -13.99
N LEU A 110 6.53 25.84 -13.87
CA LEU A 110 5.54 25.65 -14.92
C LEU A 110 5.71 26.59 -16.12
N MET A 111 6.65 27.52 -16.13
CA MET A 111 7.02 28.30 -17.33
C MET A 111 8.13 27.65 -18.15
N LYS A 112 8.85 26.65 -17.59
CA LYS A 112 9.92 25.95 -18.31
C LYS A 112 9.32 24.98 -19.35
N PRO A 113 9.85 24.91 -20.59
CA PRO A 113 9.23 24.21 -21.71
C PRO A 113 9.34 22.67 -21.70
N GLN A 114 9.44 22.01 -20.55
CA GLN A 114 9.51 20.54 -20.46
C GLN A 114 8.16 19.95 -20.04
N TYR A 115 7.23 19.81 -21.01
CA TYR A 115 5.90 19.23 -20.75
C TYR A 115 5.65 17.92 -21.50
N TRP A 116 6.71 17.20 -21.85
CA TRP A 116 6.61 15.95 -22.61
C TRP A 116 7.20 14.79 -21.81
N LEU A 117 6.40 13.74 -21.61
CA LEU A 117 6.85 12.48 -21.03
C LEU A 117 6.97 11.45 -22.14
N PRO A 118 8.19 11.01 -22.51
CA PRO A 118 8.36 9.98 -23.51
C PRO A 118 7.64 8.66 -23.14
N THR A 119 7.22 7.90 -24.15
CA THR A 119 6.71 6.54 -23.91
C THR A 119 7.85 5.60 -23.52
N ALA A 120 7.58 4.66 -22.61
CA ALA A 120 8.55 3.61 -22.28
C ALA A 120 8.89 2.78 -23.52
N ILE A 121 10.17 2.62 -23.82
CA ILE A 121 10.64 1.69 -24.85
C ILE A 121 10.60 0.28 -24.26
N PRO A 122 9.84 -0.66 -24.84
CA PRO A 122 9.83 -2.06 -24.40
C PRO A 122 11.24 -2.69 -24.47
N GLY A 123 11.59 -3.53 -23.50
CA GLY A 123 12.85 -4.26 -23.48
C GLY A 123 14.10 -3.48 -23.04
N LYS A 124 14.01 -2.14 -22.87
CA LYS A 124 15.10 -1.34 -22.31
C LYS A 124 14.97 -1.18 -20.78
N PRO A 125 16.07 -1.23 -20.02
CA PRO A 125 16.00 -1.03 -18.58
C PRO A 125 15.51 0.39 -18.26
N LEU A 126 14.72 0.51 -17.20
CA LEU A 126 14.28 1.79 -16.66
C LEU A 126 15.31 2.28 -15.64
N ILE A 127 15.60 3.57 -15.64
CA ILE A 127 16.44 4.20 -14.62
C ILE A 127 15.50 4.85 -13.62
N LEU A 128 15.66 4.52 -12.34
CA LEU A 128 14.90 5.09 -11.26
C LEU A 128 15.84 5.83 -10.32
N TYR A 129 15.76 7.15 -10.31
CA TYR A 129 16.43 7.98 -9.33
C TYR A 129 15.57 8.10 -8.09
N VAL A 130 16.18 7.95 -6.93
CA VAL A 130 15.49 8.07 -5.65
C VAL A 130 16.25 9.04 -4.77
N SER A 131 15.56 10.07 -4.29
CA SER A 131 16.11 11.07 -3.39
C SER A 131 15.18 11.34 -2.21
N VAL A 132 15.76 11.81 -1.11
CA VAL A 132 15.06 12.09 0.14
C VAL A 132 15.41 13.51 0.55
N HIS A 133 14.39 14.28 0.88
CA HIS A 133 14.46 15.59 1.51
C HIS A 133 13.97 15.49 2.97
N GLU A 134 14.20 16.51 3.80
CA GLU A 134 13.87 16.48 5.24
C GLU A 134 12.46 15.97 5.56
N ARG A 135 11.48 16.32 4.71
CA ARG A 135 10.05 16.01 4.91
C ARG A 135 9.36 15.39 3.70
N SER A 136 10.06 15.23 2.58
CA SER A 136 9.48 14.67 1.36
C SER A 136 10.40 13.64 0.74
N VAL A 137 9.78 12.75 0.00
CA VAL A 137 10.45 11.67 -0.70
C VAL A 137 10.19 11.85 -2.18
N GLY A 138 11.23 11.76 -3.00
CA GLY A 138 11.16 11.94 -4.45
C GLY A 138 11.63 10.70 -5.19
N ALA A 139 10.99 10.42 -6.32
CA ALA A 139 11.55 9.51 -7.30
C ALA A 139 11.36 10.07 -8.72
N LEU A 140 12.36 9.86 -9.56
CA LEU A 140 12.33 10.23 -10.97
C LEU A 140 12.56 8.97 -11.80
N ARG A 141 11.61 8.69 -12.69
CA ARG A 141 11.80 7.70 -13.74
C ARG A 141 12.48 8.35 -14.94
N ASP A 142 13.50 7.70 -15.45
CA ASP A 142 14.20 8.04 -16.69
C ASP A 142 14.41 6.77 -17.53
N GLN A 143 14.63 6.93 -18.82
CA GLN A 143 15.02 5.89 -19.75
C GLN A 143 15.85 6.55 -20.84
N GLY A 144 17.08 6.09 -21.00
CA GLY A 144 17.96 6.60 -22.05
C GLY A 144 17.37 6.41 -23.44
N ASN A 145 17.29 7.49 -24.21
CA ASN A 145 17.01 7.42 -25.64
C ASN A 145 18.13 6.66 -26.38
N ASN A 146 17.90 6.31 -27.65
CA ASN A 146 18.92 5.66 -28.51
C ASN A 146 20.23 6.46 -28.62
N GLU A 147 20.21 7.75 -28.27
CA GLU A 147 21.36 8.68 -28.29
C GLU A 147 22.03 8.86 -26.92
N GLY A 148 21.62 8.10 -25.88
CA GLY A 148 22.20 8.23 -24.54
C GLY A 148 21.76 9.48 -23.75
N LYS A 149 20.85 10.30 -24.29
CA LYS A 149 20.20 11.38 -23.54
C LYS A 149 19.12 10.82 -22.62
N GLU A 150 19.28 11.11 -21.35
CA GLU A 150 18.33 10.89 -20.26
C GLU A 150 17.20 11.92 -20.35
N ASN A 151 15.96 11.45 -20.40
CA ASN A 151 14.76 12.28 -20.41
C ASN A 151 13.90 11.90 -19.22
N ALA A 152 13.57 12.88 -18.38
CA ALA A 152 12.63 12.68 -17.29
C ALA A 152 11.26 12.20 -17.81
N LEU A 153 10.84 11.02 -17.39
CA LEU A 153 9.61 10.36 -17.83
C LEU A 153 8.46 10.49 -16.84
N TYR A 154 8.78 10.57 -15.55
CA TYR A 154 7.76 10.58 -14.51
C TYR A 154 8.35 11.03 -13.17
N TYR A 155 7.84 12.12 -12.62
CA TYR A 155 8.15 12.55 -11.26
C TYR A 155 7.15 11.97 -10.25
N LEU A 156 7.68 11.50 -9.14
CA LEU A 156 6.96 11.08 -7.97
C LEU A 156 7.44 11.89 -6.78
N SER A 157 6.51 12.34 -5.96
CA SER A 157 6.83 12.98 -4.69
C SER A 157 5.75 12.71 -3.66
N GLN A 158 6.15 12.46 -2.40
CA GLN A 158 5.23 12.26 -1.28
C GLN A 158 5.75 12.95 -0.02
N MET A 159 4.83 13.49 0.78
CA MET A 159 5.14 13.97 2.12
C MET A 159 5.28 12.82 3.12
N MET A 160 6.31 12.89 3.95
CA MET A 160 6.50 11.97 5.05
C MET A 160 5.50 12.26 6.17
N MET A 161 4.97 11.19 6.75
CA MET A 161 4.19 11.26 7.98
C MET A 161 5.11 11.56 9.18
N PRO A 162 4.62 12.16 10.28
CA PRO A 162 5.46 12.55 11.42
C PRO A 162 6.27 11.40 12.04
N ASN A 163 5.72 10.18 12.03
CA ASN A 163 6.39 8.97 12.49
C ASN A 163 7.58 8.56 11.59
N VAL A 164 7.49 8.81 10.28
CA VAL A 164 8.53 8.53 9.28
C VAL A 164 9.67 9.55 9.34
N LEU A 165 9.41 10.78 9.82
CA LEU A 165 10.46 11.80 9.98
C LEU A 165 11.58 11.35 10.91
N LYS A 166 11.27 10.48 11.88
CA LYS A 166 12.23 9.91 12.84
C LYS A 166 13.11 8.78 12.26
N TYR A 167 12.82 8.32 11.04
CA TYR A 167 13.56 7.21 10.43
C TYR A 167 14.97 7.64 10.06
N LEU A 168 15.89 6.67 10.00
CA LEU A 168 17.25 6.92 9.52
C LEU A 168 17.21 7.35 8.03
N PRO A 169 18.18 8.14 7.56
CA PRO A 169 18.24 8.57 6.16
C PRO A 169 18.14 7.41 5.15
N ILE A 170 18.81 6.29 5.44
CA ILE A 170 18.77 5.08 4.60
C ILE A 170 17.41 4.38 4.62
N GLU A 171 16.69 4.42 5.75
CA GLU A 171 15.33 3.87 5.83
C GLU A 171 14.33 4.74 5.07
N LYS A 172 14.54 6.06 5.05
CA LYS A 172 13.75 6.98 4.21
C LYS A 172 13.99 6.70 2.73
N LEU A 173 15.20 6.34 2.32
CA LEU A 173 15.50 5.86 0.95
C LEU A 173 14.81 4.52 0.64
N CYS A 174 14.73 3.60 1.61
CA CYS A 174 13.97 2.36 1.44
C CYS A 174 12.48 2.66 1.23
N LEU A 175 11.90 3.57 2.03
CA LEU A 175 10.52 4.00 1.87
C LEU A 175 10.26 4.64 0.50
N ALA A 176 11.23 5.41 0.00
CA ALA A 176 11.18 6.02 -1.32
C ALA A 176 11.10 4.98 -2.45
N LEU A 177 11.88 3.90 -2.33
CA LEU A 177 11.83 2.78 -3.25
C LEU A 177 10.47 2.05 -3.18
N VAL A 178 9.97 1.78 -1.97
CA VAL A 178 8.64 1.17 -1.75
C VAL A 178 7.54 2.02 -2.38
N PHE A 179 7.56 3.33 -2.15
CA PHE A 179 6.62 4.27 -2.74
C PHE A 179 6.68 4.24 -4.27
N SER A 180 7.89 4.15 -4.84
CA SER A 180 8.09 4.04 -6.29
C SER A 180 7.50 2.75 -6.85
N ILE A 181 7.74 1.61 -6.20
CA ILE A 181 7.17 0.31 -6.58
C ILE A 181 5.64 0.37 -6.57
N GLN A 182 5.04 0.95 -5.54
CA GLN A 182 3.58 1.03 -5.41
C GLN A 182 2.94 1.88 -6.53
N ASN A 183 3.58 2.99 -6.92
CA ASN A 183 3.03 3.90 -7.93
C ASN A 183 3.37 3.49 -9.37
N LEU A 184 4.49 2.79 -9.57
CA LEU A 184 5.00 2.41 -10.89
C LEU A 184 5.01 0.88 -11.08
N ASN A 185 4.18 0.14 -10.34
CA ASN A 185 4.18 -1.33 -10.33
C ASN A 185 4.17 -1.93 -11.74
N HIS A 186 3.30 -1.42 -12.62
CA HIS A 186 3.22 -1.86 -14.02
C HIS A 186 4.53 -1.71 -14.81
N TYR A 187 5.36 -0.71 -14.49
CA TYR A 187 6.69 -0.56 -15.08
C TYR A 187 7.71 -1.52 -14.47
N PHE A 188 7.66 -1.74 -13.16
CA PHE A 188 8.53 -2.69 -12.47
C PHE A 188 8.29 -4.14 -12.91
N GLN A 189 7.05 -4.47 -13.30
CA GLN A 189 6.70 -5.78 -13.86
C GLN A 189 7.22 -5.96 -15.29
N ALA A 190 7.25 -4.89 -16.09
CA ALA A 190 7.56 -4.95 -17.52
C ALA A 190 9.05 -4.77 -17.83
N HIS A 191 9.83 -4.16 -16.92
CA HIS A 191 11.21 -3.76 -17.19
C HIS A 191 12.14 -4.03 -16.01
N VAL A 192 13.40 -4.30 -16.31
CA VAL A 192 14.49 -4.28 -15.33
C VAL A 192 14.71 -2.84 -14.85
N VAL A 193 14.75 -2.63 -13.54
CA VAL A 193 14.89 -1.30 -12.95
C VAL A 193 16.32 -1.10 -12.45
N ARG A 194 17.00 -0.08 -12.98
CA ARG A 194 18.29 0.42 -12.49
C ARG A 194 18.03 1.50 -11.44
N LEU A 195 18.19 1.13 -10.17
CA LEU A 195 18.00 2.03 -9.04
C LEU A 195 19.26 2.86 -8.83
N VAL A 196 19.14 4.17 -9.04
CA VAL A 196 20.21 5.14 -8.81
C VAL A 196 19.96 5.87 -7.50
N SER A 197 20.90 5.73 -6.56
CA SER A 197 20.85 6.40 -5.26
C SER A 197 22.25 6.57 -4.65
N ARG A 198 22.40 7.50 -3.71
CA ARG A 198 23.65 7.74 -2.95
C ARG A 198 24.05 6.62 -2.01
N ALA A 199 23.11 5.74 -1.67
CA ALA A 199 23.34 4.58 -0.84
C ALA A 199 22.46 3.44 -1.34
N ASN A 200 22.81 2.19 -1.04
CA ASN A 200 22.09 1.03 -1.52
C ASN A 200 21.01 0.57 -0.51
N PRO A 201 19.72 0.91 -0.71
CA PRO A 201 18.66 0.52 0.21
C PRO A 201 18.44 -0.99 0.24
N ILE A 202 18.68 -1.69 -0.88
CA ILE A 202 18.50 -3.15 -0.97
C ILE A 202 19.57 -3.85 -0.13
N LYS A 203 20.84 -3.44 -0.30
CA LYS A 203 21.96 -3.96 0.48
C LYS A 203 21.81 -3.64 1.97
N PHE A 204 21.33 -2.44 2.31
CA PHE A 204 21.05 -2.08 3.71
C PHE A 204 20.08 -3.05 4.37
N VAL A 205 18.94 -3.31 3.73
CA VAL A 205 17.95 -4.25 4.28
C VAL A 205 18.54 -5.67 4.36
N MET A 206 19.23 -6.14 3.31
CA MET A 206 19.87 -7.46 3.31
C MET A 206 20.97 -7.63 4.38
N SER A 207 21.66 -6.55 4.75
CA SER A 207 22.76 -6.58 5.70
C SER A 207 22.32 -6.72 7.17
N LYS A 208 21.03 -6.53 7.45
CA LYS A 208 20.51 -6.59 8.82
C LYS A 208 20.23 -8.06 9.19
N PRO A 209 20.87 -8.60 10.26
CA PRO A 209 20.74 -10.00 10.65
C PRO A 209 19.34 -10.33 11.17
N VAL A 210 18.66 -9.36 11.79
CA VAL A 210 17.27 -9.45 12.21
C VAL A 210 16.52 -8.30 11.54
N LEU A 211 15.57 -8.65 10.68
CA LEU A 211 14.70 -7.67 10.04
C LEU A 211 13.54 -7.36 10.96
N SER A 212 13.30 -6.08 11.24
CA SER A 212 12.01 -5.68 11.81
C SER A 212 10.88 -5.99 10.84
N ASP A 213 9.67 -6.20 11.34
CA ASP A 213 8.47 -6.52 10.53
C ASP A 213 8.23 -5.54 9.37
N ARG A 214 8.67 -4.29 9.55
CA ARG A 214 8.65 -3.27 8.49
C ARG A 214 9.71 -3.55 7.42
N LEU A 215 10.97 -3.74 7.81
CA LEU A 215 12.07 -3.99 6.88
C LEU A 215 11.89 -5.32 6.14
N ALA A 216 11.36 -6.35 6.81
CA ALA A 216 11.00 -7.63 6.20
C ALA A 216 9.94 -7.46 5.09
N ARG A 217 8.89 -6.68 5.34
CA ARG A 217 7.86 -6.38 4.32
C ARG A 217 8.44 -5.63 3.12
N TRP A 218 9.33 -4.66 3.36
CA TRP A 218 9.99 -3.94 2.27
C TRP A 218 10.91 -4.86 1.48
N TYR A 219 11.66 -5.73 2.15
CA TYR A 219 12.51 -6.73 1.52
C TYR A 219 11.72 -7.63 0.57
N LEU A 220 10.58 -8.17 1.03
CA LEU A 220 9.70 -9.00 0.22
C LEU A 220 9.20 -8.27 -1.03
N GLN A 221 8.91 -6.97 -0.93
CA GLN A 221 8.53 -6.16 -2.11
C GLN A 221 9.70 -5.94 -3.07
N PHE A 222 10.93 -5.76 -2.57
CA PHE A 222 12.10 -5.59 -3.41
C PHE A 222 12.44 -6.86 -4.19
N GLN A 223 12.29 -8.03 -3.56
CA GLN A 223 12.58 -9.34 -4.16
C GLN A 223 11.63 -9.71 -5.31
N GLN A 224 10.45 -9.10 -5.40
CA GLN A 224 9.49 -9.36 -6.47
C GLN A 224 9.95 -8.86 -7.84
N PHE A 225 10.94 -7.97 -7.88
CA PHE A 225 11.34 -7.28 -9.10
C PHE A 225 12.84 -7.38 -9.33
N GLN A 226 13.24 -7.34 -10.60
CA GLN A 226 14.64 -7.29 -10.96
C GLN A 226 15.16 -5.86 -10.83
N ILE A 227 15.63 -5.52 -9.62
CA ILE A 227 16.18 -4.19 -9.29
C ILE A 227 17.71 -4.27 -9.21
N VAL A 228 18.39 -3.54 -10.07
CA VAL A 228 19.86 -3.44 -10.13
C VAL A 228 20.28 -2.10 -9.55
N TYR A 229 21.03 -2.10 -8.46
CA TYR A 229 21.56 -0.88 -7.86
C TYR A 229 22.71 -0.29 -8.69
N VAL A 230 22.71 1.02 -8.86
CA VAL A 230 23.74 1.81 -9.52
C VAL A 230 24.11 3.01 -8.62
N PRO A 231 25.37 3.19 -8.24
CA PRO A 231 25.78 4.36 -7.46
C PRO A 231 25.52 5.66 -8.21
N GLN A 232 25.00 6.68 -7.50
CA GLN A 232 24.67 7.97 -8.12
C GLN A 232 25.86 8.67 -8.80
N LYS A 233 27.10 8.43 -8.33
CA LYS A 233 28.33 8.99 -8.92
C LYS A 233 28.57 8.54 -10.38
N ALA A 234 27.92 7.47 -10.82
CA ALA A 234 28.10 6.91 -12.16
C ALA A 234 27.21 7.55 -13.24
N VAL A 235 26.30 8.46 -12.90
CA VAL A 235 25.22 8.89 -13.81
C VAL A 235 25.25 10.40 -14.08
N LYS A 236 25.11 10.80 -15.35
CA LYS A 236 25.21 12.19 -15.83
C LYS A 236 23.96 12.55 -16.63
N GLY A 237 23.24 13.59 -16.20
CA GLY A 237 22.06 14.09 -16.92
C GLY A 237 21.46 15.36 -16.30
N GLN A 238 20.99 16.29 -17.12
CA GLN A 238 20.38 17.55 -16.64
C GLN A 238 19.12 17.30 -15.79
N ALA A 239 18.31 16.31 -16.17
CA ALA A 239 17.11 15.93 -15.43
C ALA A 239 17.43 15.43 -14.01
N LEU A 240 18.57 14.74 -13.85
CA LEU A 240 19.08 14.31 -12.55
C LEU A 240 19.57 15.51 -11.73
N GLU A 241 20.34 16.42 -12.33
CA GLU A 241 20.81 17.63 -11.65
C GLU A 241 19.65 18.50 -11.14
N ASP A 242 18.63 18.70 -11.97
CA ASP A 242 17.42 19.45 -11.60
C ASP A 242 16.66 18.73 -10.46
N PHE A 243 16.51 17.40 -10.56
CA PHE A 243 15.86 16.59 -9.53
C PHE A 243 16.60 16.64 -8.19
N LEU A 244 17.94 16.62 -8.19
CA LEU A 244 18.75 16.72 -6.98
C LEU A 244 18.73 18.13 -6.40
N THR A 245 18.71 19.17 -7.25
CA THR A 245 18.54 20.56 -6.82
C THR A 245 17.20 20.76 -6.11
N ASP A 246 16.15 20.10 -6.60
CA ASP A 246 14.82 20.12 -5.98
C ASP A 246 14.72 19.25 -4.71
N HIS A 247 15.70 18.37 -4.43
CA HIS A 247 15.76 17.54 -3.23
C HIS A 247 17.13 17.69 -2.54
N PRO A 248 17.44 18.88 -1.99
CA PRO A 248 18.69 19.10 -1.29
C PRO A 248 18.76 18.20 -0.07
N ILE A 249 19.82 17.41 0.02
CA ILE A 249 20.03 16.49 1.14
C ILE A 249 20.66 17.30 2.28
N PRO A 250 20.14 17.22 3.51
CA PRO A 250 20.75 17.86 4.68
C PRO A 250 22.22 17.42 4.86
N HIS A 251 23.10 18.38 5.15
CA HIS A 251 24.56 18.15 5.25
C HIS A 251 24.95 17.19 6.38
N ASP A 252 24.07 17.01 7.37
CA ASP A 252 24.19 16.14 8.53
C ASP A 252 23.84 14.66 8.24
N TRP A 253 23.32 14.34 7.05
CA TRP A 253 23.00 12.96 6.71
C TRP A 253 24.20 12.21 6.14
N GLU A 254 24.80 11.34 6.95
CA GLU A 254 25.83 10.40 6.52
C GLU A 254 25.21 9.28 5.66
N LEU A 255 25.10 9.51 4.35
CA LEU A 255 24.75 8.50 3.36
C LEU A 255 26.04 8.02 2.69
N SER A 256 26.58 6.88 3.15
CA SER A 256 27.75 6.21 2.58
C SER A 256 27.36 4.94 1.80
N ASP A 257 28.13 4.63 0.75
CA ASP A 257 28.07 3.36 0.01
C ASP A 257 28.75 2.22 0.79
N GLU A 258 29.63 2.58 1.70
CA GLU A 258 30.24 1.66 2.67
C GLU A 258 29.24 1.49 3.81
N LEU A 259 28.78 0.25 4.01
CA LEU A 259 28.01 -0.08 5.22
C LEU A 259 28.85 0.38 6.41
N PRO A 260 28.26 1.01 7.43
CA PRO A 260 29.03 1.32 8.62
C PRO A 260 29.47 -0.01 9.26
N ASP A 261 30.69 -0.44 8.95
CA ASP A 261 31.40 -1.49 9.69
C ASP A 261 31.65 -1.08 11.16
N LYS A 262 31.22 0.14 11.53
CA LYS A 262 31.33 0.72 12.86
C LYS A 262 30.02 0.87 13.64
N ASP A 263 28.90 0.36 13.12
CA ASP A 263 27.65 0.19 13.89
C ASP A 263 27.23 -1.28 14.01
N ALA A 264 28.21 -2.18 14.07
CA ALA A 264 28.00 -3.45 14.76
C ALA A 264 27.77 -3.14 16.25
N MET A 265 26.58 -3.48 16.73
CA MET A 265 26.16 -3.54 18.15
C MET A 265 25.56 -2.26 18.77
N VAL A 266 24.47 -1.76 18.20
CA VAL A 266 23.27 -1.58 19.03
C VAL A 266 22.11 -2.23 18.31
N ILE A 267 21.80 -3.47 18.70
CA ILE A 267 20.48 -4.02 18.45
C ILE A 267 19.56 -3.17 19.32
N GLU A 268 18.94 -2.12 18.78
CA GLU A 268 17.67 -1.66 19.35
C GLU A 268 16.68 -2.79 19.06
N ILE A 269 16.70 -3.82 19.93
CA ILE A 269 15.60 -4.76 20.06
C ILE A 269 14.44 -3.84 20.44
N GLN A 270 13.59 -3.51 19.47
CA GLN A 270 12.35 -2.83 19.83
C GLN A 270 11.66 -3.74 20.83
N PRO A 271 11.31 -3.25 22.03
CA PRO A 271 10.73 -4.10 23.04
C PRO A 271 9.48 -4.75 22.45
N PRO A 272 9.27 -6.06 22.69
CA PRO A 272 8.10 -6.75 22.18
C PRO A 272 6.84 -6.05 22.67
N TRP A 273 5.81 -6.05 21.84
CA TRP A 273 4.53 -5.47 22.24
C TRP A 273 3.97 -6.25 23.43
N LYS A 274 3.53 -5.53 24.45
CA LYS A 274 2.95 -6.15 25.64
C LYS A 274 1.44 -6.19 25.46
N ILE A 275 0.85 -7.37 25.64
CA ILE A 275 -0.58 -7.61 25.50
C ILE A 275 -1.06 -8.09 26.87
N TYR A 276 -1.80 -7.24 27.56
CA TYR A 276 -2.49 -7.62 28.79
C TYR A 276 -3.91 -8.04 28.42
N PHE A 277 -4.34 -9.20 28.89
CA PHE A 277 -5.70 -9.69 28.65
C PHE A 277 -6.34 -10.13 29.97
N ASP A 278 -7.67 -10.00 30.03
CA ASP A 278 -8.47 -10.53 31.12
C ASP A 278 -9.90 -10.82 30.65
N GLY A 279 -10.54 -11.82 31.24
CA GLY A 279 -11.90 -12.23 30.97
C GLY A 279 -12.78 -12.15 32.22
N ALA A 280 -13.96 -11.54 32.09
CA ALA A 280 -14.95 -11.42 33.15
C ALA A 280 -16.23 -12.14 32.75
N ALA A 281 -16.69 -13.09 33.58
CA ALA A 281 -18.01 -13.70 33.43
C ALA A 281 -18.90 -13.39 34.65
N HIS A 282 -20.06 -12.77 34.40
CA HIS A 282 -21.00 -12.35 35.44
C HIS A 282 -22.45 -12.67 35.05
N ARG A 283 -23.36 -12.61 36.02
CA ARG A 283 -24.80 -12.85 35.75
C ARG A 283 -25.42 -11.84 34.77
N GLU A 284 -24.87 -10.64 34.71
CA GLU A 284 -25.36 -9.53 33.87
C GLU A 284 -24.84 -9.60 32.42
N GLY A 285 -23.73 -10.30 32.20
CA GLY A 285 -23.08 -10.42 30.92
C GLY A 285 -21.61 -10.79 31.08
N ASP A 286 -20.97 -11.07 29.96
CA ASP A 286 -19.60 -11.54 29.92
C ASP A 286 -18.77 -10.63 29.00
N GLY A 287 -17.50 -10.46 29.34
CA GLY A 287 -16.63 -9.51 28.67
C GLY A 287 -15.18 -9.95 28.62
N ALA A 288 -14.48 -9.45 27.60
CA ALA A 288 -13.05 -9.61 27.42
C ALA A 288 -12.39 -8.22 27.32
N GLY A 289 -11.33 -8.03 28.08
CA GLY A 289 -10.52 -6.82 28.08
C GLY A 289 -9.13 -7.11 27.53
N ILE A 290 -8.67 -6.32 26.57
CA ILE A 290 -7.31 -6.40 26.02
C ILE A 290 -6.66 -5.03 26.04
N MET A 291 -5.39 -4.97 26.43
CA MET A 291 -4.59 -3.76 26.42
C MET A 291 -3.26 -4.02 25.73
N PHE A 292 -3.06 -3.39 24.57
CA PHE A 292 -1.77 -3.39 23.89
C PHE A 292 -0.93 -2.22 24.38
N ILE A 293 0.35 -2.48 24.64
CA ILE A 293 1.38 -1.47 24.81
C ILE A 293 2.39 -1.66 23.69
N THR A 294 2.50 -0.67 22.81
CA THR A 294 3.39 -0.72 21.65
C THR A 294 4.85 -0.59 22.08
N SER A 295 5.79 -0.87 21.16
CA SER A 295 7.21 -0.64 21.39
C SER A 295 7.57 0.83 21.68
N GLN A 296 6.64 1.77 21.42
CA GLN A 296 6.77 3.19 21.72
C GLN A 296 6.05 3.61 23.01
N GLU A 297 5.62 2.63 23.83
CA GLU A 297 4.85 2.82 25.07
C GLU A 297 3.46 3.48 24.86
N GLU A 298 2.91 3.39 23.65
CA GLU A 298 1.53 3.81 23.38
C GLU A 298 0.54 2.74 23.85
N VAL A 299 -0.53 3.15 24.52
CA VAL A 299 -1.53 2.25 25.10
C VAL A 299 -2.78 2.20 24.22
N LEU A 300 -3.16 1.01 23.75
CA LEU A 300 -4.36 0.77 22.95
C LEU A 300 -5.34 -0.14 23.74
N PRO A 301 -6.38 0.44 24.38
CA PRO A 301 -7.41 -0.31 25.09
C PRO A 301 -8.46 -0.90 24.13
N TYR A 302 -8.82 -2.16 24.35
CA TYR A 302 -9.93 -2.82 23.69
C TYR A 302 -10.80 -3.57 24.71
N SER A 303 -12.09 -3.56 24.45
CA SER A 303 -13.11 -4.20 25.29
C SER A 303 -14.13 -4.84 24.35
N PHE A 304 -14.50 -6.08 24.64
CA PHE A 304 -15.38 -6.91 23.82
C PHE A 304 -16.45 -7.53 24.71
N THR A 305 -17.72 -7.38 24.33
CA THR A 305 -18.83 -8.10 24.96
C THR A 305 -18.93 -9.49 24.34
N LEU A 306 -18.98 -10.52 25.19
CA LEU A 306 -19.20 -11.89 24.76
C LEU A 306 -20.71 -12.13 24.61
N THR A 307 -21.12 -12.64 23.45
CA THR A 307 -22.55 -12.79 23.11
C THR A 307 -23.22 -14.00 23.75
N GLN A 308 -22.45 -14.89 24.39
CA GLN A 308 -22.97 -16.06 25.09
C GLN A 308 -22.43 -16.09 26.52
N GLN A 309 -23.26 -16.56 27.44
CA GLN A 309 -22.83 -16.83 28.81
C GLN A 309 -21.81 -17.97 28.83
N CYS A 310 -20.72 -17.77 29.55
CA CYS A 310 -19.59 -18.65 29.63
C CYS A 310 -19.02 -18.70 31.06
N SER A 311 -18.12 -19.64 31.32
CA SER A 311 -17.41 -19.68 32.60
C SER A 311 -16.26 -18.67 32.63
N ASN A 312 -15.80 -18.28 33.82
CA ASN A 312 -14.63 -17.40 33.97
C ASN A 312 -13.42 -17.90 33.15
N ASN A 313 -13.14 -19.21 33.17
CA ASN A 313 -12.03 -19.77 32.41
C ASN A 313 -12.22 -19.64 30.89
N VAL A 314 -13.46 -19.73 30.40
CA VAL A 314 -13.77 -19.53 28.98
C VAL A 314 -13.63 -18.05 28.61
N ALA A 315 -14.10 -17.12 29.44
CA ALA A 315 -13.93 -15.68 29.23
C ALA A 315 -12.44 -15.30 29.14
N GLU A 316 -11.61 -15.87 30.00
CA GLU A 316 -10.15 -15.68 30.02
C GLU A 316 -9.48 -16.18 28.73
N TYR A 317 -9.90 -17.36 28.25
CA TYR A 317 -9.45 -17.88 26.96
C TYR A 317 -9.92 -17.02 25.78
N GLN A 318 -11.15 -16.51 25.81
CA GLN A 318 -11.66 -15.60 24.78
C GLN A 318 -10.84 -14.31 24.72
N ALA A 319 -10.53 -13.71 25.88
CA ALA A 319 -9.70 -12.52 25.96
C ALA A 319 -8.29 -12.74 25.39
N LEU A 320 -7.67 -13.88 25.73
CA LEU A 320 -6.39 -14.30 25.14
C LEU A 320 -6.48 -14.43 23.62
N ILE A 321 -7.52 -15.13 23.13
CA ILE A 321 -7.71 -15.38 21.70
C ILE A 321 -7.92 -14.07 20.93
N PHE A 322 -8.73 -13.13 21.43
CA PHE A 322 -8.88 -11.83 20.79
C PHE A 322 -7.56 -11.07 20.73
N GLY A 323 -6.79 -11.07 21.83
CA GLY A 323 -5.46 -10.45 21.85
C GLY A 323 -4.53 -11.06 20.80
N LEU A 324 -4.56 -12.39 20.65
CA LEU A 324 -3.76 -13.12 19.66
C LEU A 324 -4.24 -12.90 18.22
N GLU A 325 -5.54 -12.96 17.93
CA GLU A 325 -6.10 -12.67 16.59
C GLU A 325 -5.72 -11.26 16.15
N MET A 326 -5.88 -10.28 17.03
CA MET A 326 -5.50 -8.90 16.74
C MET A 326 -3.99 -8.75 16.52
N ALA A 327 -3.16 -9.47 17.27
CA ALA A 327 -1.72 -9.48 17.05
C ALA A 327 -1.34 -10.08 15.68
N VAL A 328 -2.01 -11.16 15.27
CA VAL A 328 -1.85 -11.78 13.95
C VAL A 328 -2.32 -10.85 12.83
N ASP A 329 -3.48 -10.20 12.98
CA ASP A 329 -4.06 -9.28 12.00
C ASP A 329 -3.17 -8.04 11.79
N ILE A 330 -2.58 -7.53 12.88
CA ILE A 330 -1.61 -6.42 12.85
C ILE A 330 -0.22 -6.89 12.36
N LYS A 331 -0.02 -8.21 12.20
CA LYS A 331 1.21 -8.88 11.76
C LYS A 331 2.40 -8.58 12.66
N GLN A 332 2.18 -8.57 13.98
CA GLN A 332 3.22 -8.31 14.97
C GLN A 332 3.98 -9.60 15.29
N LEU A 333 5.27 -9.70 14.94
CA LEU A 333 6.01 -10.96 15.07
C LEU A 333 6.55 -11.22 16.48
N GLN A 334 6.76 -10.19 17.30
CA GLN A 334 7.27 -10.30 18.69
C GLN A 334 6.26 -9.74 19.70
N THR A 335 5.73 -10.60 20.58
CA THR A 335 4.73 -10.23 21.58
C THR A 335 4.98 -10.87 22.96
N GLN A 336 4.64 -10.13 24.02
CA GLN A 336 4.59 -10.62 25.39
C GLN A 336 3.15 -10.63 25.88
N LEU A 337 2.62 -11.80 26.22
CA LEU A 337 1.27 -11.97 26.74
C LEU A 337 1.29 -11.97 28.26
N PHE A 338 0.46 -11.14 28.86
CA PHE A 338 0.29 -11.00 30.30
C PHE A 338 -1.15 -11.29 30.68
N GLY A 339 -1.37 -12.27 31.55
CA GLY A 339 -2.67 -12.58 32.12
C GLY A 339 -2.54 -12.98 33.57
N ASP A 340 -3.59 -12.82 34.36
CA ASP A 340 -3.64 -13.16 35.78
C ASP A 340 -4.28 -14.53 36.05
N SER A 341 -4.89 -15.16 35.05
CA SER A 341 -5.29 -16.56 35.12
C SER A 341 -4.09 -17.51 35.04
N LYS A 342 -3.64 -17.99 36.21
CA LYS A 342 -2.63 -19.06 36.31
C LYS A 342 -2.99 -20.30 35.50
N LEU A 343 -4.29 -20.62 35.39
CA LEU A 343 -4.73 -21.80 34.64
C LEU A 343 -4.43 -21.62 33.15
N VAL A 344 -4.90 -20.53 32.55
CA VAL A 344 -4.75 -20.25 31.12
C VAL A 344 -3.27 -20.10 30.75
N ILE A 345 -2.51 -19.32 31.52
CA ILE A 345 -1.08 -19.11 31.27
C ILE A 345 -0.30 -20.44 31.30
N ASN A 346 -0.51 -21.26 32.33
CA ASN A 346 0.22 -22.54 32.44
C ASN A 346 -0.24 -23.59 31.42
N GLN A 347 -1.48 -23.52 30.94
CA GLN A 347 -1.93 -24.37 29.85
C GLN A 347 -1.26 -23.97 28.53
N ILE A 348 -1.22 -22.68 28.20
CA ILE A 348 -0.55 -22.17 27.00
C ILE A 348 0.96 -22.47 26.99
N LEU A 349 1.62 -22.34 28.15
CA LEU A 349 3.03 -22.73 28.33
C LEU A 349 3.27 -24.25 28.24
N GLY A 350 2.21 -25.07 28.20
CA GLY A 350 2.30 -26.53 28.17
C GLY A 350 2.56 -27.19 29.52
N SER A 351 2.73 -26.40 30.59
CA SER A 351 2.94 -26.90 31.96
C SER A 351 1.72 -27.64 32.51
N TYR A 352 0.50 -27.22 32.14
CA TYR A 352 -0.76 -27.83 32.61
C TYR A 352 -1.50 -28.51 31.46
N LYS A 353 -1.99 -29.74 31.71
CA LYS A 353 -2.89 -30.43 30.78
C LYS A 353 -4.31 -29.82 30.84
N VAL A 354 -4.93 -29.65 29.68
CA VAL A 354 -6.34 -29.24 29.58
C VAL A 354 -7.23 -30.45 29.82
N LYS A 355 -7.76 -30.56 31.05
CA LYS A 355 -8.65 -31.67 31.44
C LYS A 355 -10.13 -31.40 31.12
N ASN A 356 -10.55 -30.13 31.13
CA ASN A 356 -11.94 -29.77 30.85
C ASN A 356 -12.17 -29.84 29.32
N PRO A 357 -13.07 -30.71 28.83
CA PRO A 357 -13.34 -30.85 27.40
C PRO A 357 -13.80 -29.54 26.74
N GLU A 358 -14.47 -28.66 27.48
CA GLU A 358 -14.94 -27.35 27.00
C GLU A 358 -13.78 -26.40 26.65
N LEU A 359 -12.64 -26.52 27.35
CA LEU A 359 -11.47 -25.65 27.14
C LEU A 359 -10.54 -26.15 26.04
N VAL A 360 -10.65 -27.42 25.64
CA VAL A 360 -9.82 -28.02 24.59
C VAL A 360 -9.87 -27.26 23.26
N PRO A 361 -11.03 -26.88 22.70
CA PRO A 361 -11.08 -26.15 21.43
C PRO A 361 -10.42 -24.76 21.53
N TYR A 362 -10.65 -24.03 22.62
CA TYR A 362 -10.03 -22.72 22.86
C TYR A 362 -8.51 -22.82 22.97
N HIS A 363 -8.04 -23.82 23.72
CA HIS A 363 -6.61 -24.05 23.88
C HIS A 363 -5.91 -24.40 22.56
N LYS A 364 -6.49 -25.32 21.77
CA LYS A 364 -5.95 -25.67 20.44
C LYS A 364 -5.89 -24.46 19.52
N TYR A 365 -6.94 -23.63 19.51
CA TYR A 365 -6.98 -22.45 18.66
C TYR A 365 -5.96 -21.39 19.10
N ALA A 366 -5.84 -21.12 20.41
CA ALA A 366 -4.83 -20.23 20.95
C ALA A 366 -3.41 -20.71 20.59
N GLN A 367 -3.11 -22.01 20.70
CA GLN A 367 -1.82 -22.57 20.29
C GLN A 367 -1.54 -22.38 18.79
N ARG A 368 -2.55 -22.53 17.94
CA ARG A 368 -2.44 -22.27 16.50
C ARG A 368 -2.10 -20.80 16.22
N LEU A 369 -2.76 -19.86 16.90
CA LEU A 369 -2.45 -18.44 16.76
C LEU A 369 -1.03 -18.11 17.25
N VAL A 370 -0.61 -18.70 18.37
CA VAL A 370 0.76 -18.58 18.87
C VAL A 370 1.77 -19.10 17.85
N SER A 371 1.49 -20.21 17.15
CA SER A 371 2.38 -20.76 16.12
C SER A 371 2.54 -19.86 14.88
N TRP A 372 1.60 -18.94 14.65
CA TRP A 372 1.68 -17.96 13.56
C TRP A 372 2.49 -16.71 13.91
N LEU A 373 2.79 -16.51 15.20
CA LEU A 373 3.62 -15.42 15.70
C LEU A 373 5.06 -15.95 15.89
N ALA A 374 6.06 -15.17 15.47
CA ALA A 374 7.44 -15.65 15.44
C ALA A 374 8.04 -15.87 16.84
N GLU A 375 7.73 -14.97 17.78
CA GLU A 375 8.22 -15.02 19.16
C GLU A 375 7.15 -14.53 20.13
N VAL A 376 6.61 -15.46 20.94
CA VAL A 376 5.59 -15.17 21.95
C VAL A 376 6.11 -15.60 23.31
N THR A 377 6.18 -14.64 24.24
CA THR A 377 6.48 -14.95 25.65
C THR A 377 5.24 -14.77 26.49
N THR A 378 4.80 -15.83 27.16
CA THR A 378 3.63 -15.82 28.05
C THR A 378 4.07 -15.69 29.51
N LEU A 379 3.55 -14.70 30.21
CA LEU A 379 3.89 -14.41 31.61
C LEU A 379 2.62 -14.25 32.45
N HIS A 380 2.62 -14.90 33.61
CA HIS A 380 1.57 -14.67 34.60
C HIS A 380 1.90 -13.43 35.42
N VAL A 381 0.91 -12.54 35.59
CA VAL A 381 1.01 -11.35 36.45
C VAL A 381 -0.03 -11.41 37.57
N PRO A 382 0.27 -10.88 38.78
CA PRO A 382 -0.74 -10.76 39.82
C PRO A 382 -1.91 -9.87 39.37
N ARG A 383 -3.13 -10.21 39.79
CA ARG A 383 -4.36 -9.44 39.47
C ARG A 383 -4.27 -7.94 39.75
N LYS A 384 -3.52 -7.53 40.79
CA LYS A 384 -3.27 -6.10 41.10
C LYS A 384 -2.56 -5.36 39.96
N GLU A 385 -1.71 -6.04 39.22
CA GLU A 385 -0.94 -5.51 38.09
C GLU A 385 -1.71 -5.60 36.77
N ASN A 386 -2.70 -6.51 36.66
CA ASN A 386 -3.58 -6.64 35.49
C ASN A 386 -4.86 -5.77 35.56
N LYS A 387 -4.93 -4.82 36.52
CA LYS A 387 -6.14 -4.04 36.82
C LYS A 387 -6.77 -3.33 35.61
N ARG A 388 -5.95 -2.94 34.63
CA ARG A 388 -6.44 -2.26 33.43
C ARG A 388 -7.24 -3.19 32.51
N ALA A 389 -6.75 -4.41 32.28
CA ALA A 389 -7.47 -5.41 31.50
C ALA A 389 -8.74 -5.87 32.25
N ASP A 390 -8.65 -6.11 33.57
CA ASP A 390 -9.78 -6.43 34.45
C ASP A 390 -10.89 -5.37 34.40
N THR A 391 -10.52 -4.09 34.40
CA THR A 391 -11.48 -2.99 34.27
C THR A 391 -12.16 -3.00 32.90
N LEU A 392 -11.42 -3.29 31.82
CA LEU A 392 -11.97 -3.36 30.45
C LEU A 392 -12.90 -4.57 30.26
N ALA A 393 -12.55 -5.72 30.84
CA ALA A 393 -13.39 -6.92 30.81
C ALA A 393 -14.68 -6.70 31.61
N SER A 394 -14.54 -6.14 32.82
CA SER A 394 -15.68 -5.79 33.68
C SER A 394 -16.61 -4.78 33.00
N LEU A 395 -16.05 -3.74 32.37
CA LEU A 395 -16.81 -2.74 31.60
C LEU A 395 -17.65 -3.40 30.50
N ALA A 396 -17.06 -4.30 29.70
CA ALA A 396 -17.79 -5.04 28.67
C ALA A 396 -18.90 -5.92 29.26
N SER A 397 -18.63 -6.57 30.39
CA SER A 397 -19.61 -7.43 31.04
C SER A 397 -20.83 -6.64 31.56
N THR A 398 -20.62 -5.47 32.15
CA THR A 398 -21.70 -4.60 32.67
C THR A 398 -22.49 -3.91 31.56
N LEU A 399 -21.87 -3.62 30.43
CA LEU A 399 -22.54 -2.97 29.29
C LEU A 399 -23.24 -3.95 28.33
N SER A 400 -23.31 -5.23 28.69
CA SER A 400 -23.99 -6.26 27.92
C SER A 400 -25.52 -6.14 28.06
N PHE A 401 -26.15 -5.35 27.20
CA PHE A 401 -27.62 -5.32 27.11
C PHE A 401 -28.11 -6.25 26.00
N PRO A 402 -29.10 -7.12 26.24
CA PRO A 402 -29.63 -8.04 25.23
C PRO A 402 -30.21 -7.35 23.99
N ASP A 403 -30.63 -6.08 24.07
CA ASP A 403 -31.47 -5.43 23.04
C ASP A 403 -31.15 -3.96 22.70
N GLN A 404 -30.01 -3.39 23.13
CA GLN A 404 -29.66 -2.00 22.77
C GLN A 404 -28.18 -1.81 22.42
N THR A 405 -27.89 -1.85 21.12
CA THR A 405 -26.62 -1.39 20.54
C THR A 405 -26.53 0.13 20.59
N GLN A 406 -25.79 0.69 21.55
CA GLN A 406 -24.99 1.91 21.34
C GLN A 406 -24.10 2.25 22.57
N VAL A 407 -23.02 1.48 22.74
CA VAL A 407 -21.71 1.99 23.14
C VAL A 407 -20.71 1.20 22.30
N THR A 408 -19.73 1.87 21.66
CA THR A 408 -18.78 1.24 20.73
C THR A 408 -17.81 0.30 21.48
N VAL A 409 -18.30 -0.87 21.85
CA VAL A 409 -17.58 -2.06 22.29
C VAL A 409 -17.70 -3.00 21.10
N CYS A 410 -16.58 -3.40 20.50
CA CYS A 410 -16.62 -4.25 19.30
C CYS A 410 -17.28 -5.59 19.66
N GLN A 411 -18.42 -5.92 19.07
CA GLN A 411 -19.07 -7.22 19.27
C GLN A 411 -18.52 -8.20 18.23
N ARG A 412 -17.82 -9.24 18.68
CA ARG A 412 -17.27 -10.32 17.84
C ARG A 412 -17.34 -11.63 18.59
N TRP A 413 -17.81 -12.69 17.94
CA TRP A 413 -17.87 -14.06 18.47
C TRP A 413 -17.01 -14.97 17.58
N VAL A 414 -16.10 -15.74 18.17
CA VAL A 414 -15.19 -16.65 17.43
C VAL A 414 -15.67 -18.09 17.63
N VAL A 415 -15.89 -18.81 16.51
CA VAL A 415 -16.17 -20.25 16.49
C VAL A 415 -14.93 -20.97 15.94
N PRO A 416 -14.26 -21.85 16.70
CA PRO A 416 -13.21 -22.68 16.15
C PRO A 416 -13.78 -23.70 15.14
N PRO A 417 -13.08 -24.00 14.04
CA PRO A 417 -13.57 -24.96 13.05
C PRO A 417 -13.66 -26.39 13.64
N PRO A 418 -14.70 -27.17 13.31
CA PRO A 418 -14.84 -28.55 13.77
C PRO A 418 -13.82 -29.49 13.07
N ASN A 419 -13.42 -30.53 13.81
CA ASN A 419 -12.38 -31.52 13.50
C ASN A 419 -12.42 -32.09 12.06
N ASP A 420 -11.28 -32.01 11.36
CA ASP A 420 -10.92 -32.96 10.30
C ASP A 420 -10.26 -34.18 10.96
N ASN A 421 -10.95 -35.32 10.95
CA ASN A 421 -10.35 -36.62 11.17
C ASN A 421 -10.41 -37.40 9.85
N GLU A 422 -9.36 -38.18 9.61
CA GLU A 422 -9.21 -39.24 8.61
C GLU A 422 -8.69 -38.80 7.23
N GLU A 423 -7.38 -38.48 7.19
CA GLU A 423 -6.56 -38.78 6.02
C GLU A 423 -6.38 -40.30 5.92
N GLU A 424 -7.23 -40.97 5.13
CA GLU A 424 -6.89 -42.26 4.53
C GLU A 424 -6.28 -42.01 3.14
N GLU A 425 -5.05 -42.48 2.98
CA GLU A 425 -4.38 -42.64 1.70
C GLU A 425 -5.25 -43.50 0.76
N SER A 426 -5.65 -42.94 -0.39
CA SER A 426 -5.91 -43.77 -1.57
C SER A 426 -5.32 -43.11 -2.81
N GLU A 427 -4.34 -43.80 -3.39
CA GLU A 427 -3.82 -43.57 -4.73
C GLU A 427 -4.96 -43.74 -5.74
N ALA A 428 -5.28 -42.67 -6.47
CA ALA A 428 -6.07 -42.76 -7.70
C ALA A 428 -5.55 -41.75 -8.72
N GLU A 429 -4.77 -42.28 -9.67
CA GLU A 429 -4.32 -41.63 -10.89
C GLU A 429 -5.42 -40.75 -11.50
N HIS A 430 -5.17 -39.43 -11.58
CA HIS A 430 -5.96 -38.53 -12.42
C HIS A 430 -5.02 -37.92 -13.46
N THR A 431 -5.04 -38.55 -14.63
CA THR A 431 -4.68 -37.94 -15.92
C THR A 431 -5.45 -36.63 -16.09
N ALA A 432 -4.77 -35.50 -15.91
CA ALA A 432 -5.31 -34.19 -16.27
C ALA A 432 -5.16 -34.01 -17.80
N SER A 433 -6.24 -34.22 -18.53
CA SER A 433 -6.36 -33.73 -19.90
C SER A 433 -6.38 -32.20 -19.89
N VAL A 434 -5.35 -31.59 -20.47
CA VAL A 434 -5.31 -30.16 -20.76
C VAL A 434 -6.41 -29.85 -21.78
N LEU A 435 -7.47 -29.16 -21.34
CA LEU A 435 -8.39 -28.47 -22.24
C LEU A 435 -7.90 -27.02 -22.37
N GLU A 436 -7.15 -26.77 -23.45
CA GLU A 436 -6.90 -25.41 -23.94
C GLU A 436 -8.24 -24.75 -24.29
N PHE A 437 -8.71 -23.84 -23.45
CA PHE A 437 -9.65 -22.82 -23.91
C PHE A 437 -8.85 -21.76 -24.67
N GLY A 438 -8.67 -22.00 -25.97
CA GLY A 438 -8.24 -20.97 -26.90
C GLY A 438 -9.24 -19.81 -26.86
N ILE A 439 -8.80 -18.65 -26.37
CA ILE A 439 -9.52 -17.41 -26.54
C ILE A 439 -9.42 -17.06 -28.03
N GLU A 440 -10.36 -17.53 -28.84
CA GLU A 440 -10.48 -17.11 -30.24
C GLU A 440 -10.77 -15.61 -30.26
N ASP A 441 -9.79 -14.83 -30.72
CA ASP A 441 -9.95 -13.41 -30.99
C ASP A 441 -11.10 -13.22 -31.98
N TRP A 442 -12.15 -12.51 -31.55
CA TRP A 442 -13.36 -12.29 -32.33
C TRP A 442 -13.11 -11.48 -33.61
N GLN A 443 -11.94 -10.84 -33.73
CA GLN A 443 -11.51 -10.05 -34.87
C GLN A 443 -11.00 -10.92 -36.04
N GLN A 444 -10.42 -12.08 -35.75
CA GLN A 444 -9.78 -12.94 -36.75
C GLN A 444 -10.71 -13.39 -37.88
N PRO A 445 -11.96 -13.82 -37.60
CA PRO A 445 -12.89 -14.21 -38.64
C PRO A 445 -13.33 -13.05 -39.56
N LEU A 446 -13.19 -11.80 -39.12
CA LEU A 446 -13.47 -10.60 -39.92
C LEU A 446 -12.27 -10.23 -40.79
N ILE A 447 -11.06 -10.33 -40.25
CA ILE A 447 -9.80 -10.11 -40.97
C ILE A 447 -9.65 -11.16 -42.08
N ASP A 448 -9.91 -12.43 -41.79
CA ASP A 448 -9.81 -13.52 -42.76
C ASP A 448 -10.78 -13.36 -43.93
N TYR A 449 -11.98 -12.84 -43.66
CA TYR A 449 -12.96 -12.56 -44.71
C TYR A 449 -12.60 -11.32 -45.55
N LEU A 450 -12.12 -10.24 -44.93
CA LEU A 450 -11.79 -8.99 -45.62
C LEU A 450 -10.48 -9.07 -46.42
N CYS A 451 -9.47 -9.77 -45.90
CA CYS A 451 -8.15 -9.85 -46.51
C CYS A 451 -7.98 -11.07 -47.43
N TYR A 452 -8.59 -12.20 -47.10
CA TYR A 452 -8.35 -13.48 -47.79
C TYR A 452 -9.62 -14.13 -48.36
N GLY A 453 -10.80 -13.57 -48.12
CA GLY A 453 -12.09 -14.08 -48.62
C GLY A 453 -12.55 -15.40 -47.96
N ILE A 454 -11.92 -15.80 -46.85
CA ILE A 454 -12.16 -17.09 -46.18
C ILE A 454 -13.34 -16.95 -45.19
N LEU A 455 -14.23 -17.95 -45.14
CA LEU A 455 -15.39 -17.95 -44.24
C LEU A 455 -15.52 -19.30 -43.51
N LEU A 456 -15.66 -19.25 -42.18
CA LEU A 456 -15.91 -20.41 -41.30
C LEU A 456 -17.15 -21.23 -41.73
N GLU A 457 -17.14 -22.54 -41.48
CA GLU A 457 -18.18 -23.48 -41.95
C GLU A 457 -19.58 -23.24 -41.34
N ASN A 458 -19.64 -22.63 -40.15
CA ASN A 458 -20.91 -22.45 -39.45
C ASN A 458 -21.81 -21.39 -40.12
N PHE A 459 -22.94 -21.84 -40.66
CA PHE A 459 -23.88 -21.05 -41.47
C PHE A 459 -24.37 -19.77 -40.77
N ARG A 460 -24.64 -19.80 -39.46
CA ARG A 460 -25.10 -18.62 -38.70
C ARG A 460 -24.01 -17.56 -38.54
N ARG A 461 -22.75 -17.97 -38.40
CA ARG A 461 -21.60 -17.06 -38.26
C ARG A 461 -21.21 -16.45 -39.61
N LYS A 462 -21.31 -17.22 -40.70
CA LYS A 462 -21.14 -16.77 -42.10
C LYS A 462 -22.02 -15.57 -42.45
N THR A 463 -23.31 -15.65 -42.17
CA THR A 463 -24.28 -14.57 -42.47
C THR A 463 -24.01 -13.33 -41.63
N LYS A 464 -23.53 -13.49 -40.39
CA LYS A 464 -23.20 -12.38 -39.48
C LYS A 464 -21.92 -11.64 -39.92
N ILE A 465 -20.89 -12.37 -40.37
CA ILE A 465 -19.64 -11.79 -40.90
C ILE A 465 -19.91 -11.07 -42.22
N ARG A 466 -20.66 -11.67 -43.16
CA ARG A 466 -21.07 -11.04 -44.42
C ARG A 466 -21.87 -9.75 -44.26
N ARG A 467 -22.72 -9.65 -43.23
CA ARG A 467 -23.47 -8.42 -42.91
C ARG A 467 -22.62 -7.32 -42.26
N ARG A 468 -21.57 -7.70 -41.50
CA ARG A 468 -20.72 -6.75 -40.77
C ARG A 468 -19.55 -6.22 -41.60
N ALA A 469 -18.98 -7.05 -42.47
CA ALA A 469 -17.80 -6.72 -43.26
C ALA A 469 -17.89 -5.44 -44.13
N PRO A 470 -19.03 -5.11 -44.78
CA PRO A 470 -19.16 -3.88 -45.55
C PRO A 470 -19.06 -2.60 -44.71
N ARG A 471 -19.21 -2.69 -43.37
CA ARG A 471 -19.10 -1.54 -42.45
C ARG A 471 -17.65 -1.18 -42.08
N PHE A 472 -16.68 -1.93 -42.61
CA PHE A 472 -15.25 -1.77 -42.35
C PHE A 472 -14.45 -1.50 -43.64
N LEU A 473 -15.14 -1.38 -44.78
CA LEU A 473 -14.56 -0.95 -46.05
C LEU A 473 -14.92 0.52 -46.28
N CYS A 474 -13.92 1.38 -46.09
CA CYS A 474 -13.89 2.85 -46.22
C CYS A 474 -14.80 3.64 -45.28
#